data_AF-A0A935LTR8-F1
#
_entry.id   AF-A0A935LTR8-F1
#
_cell.length_a   1.000
_cell.length_b   1.000
_cell.length_c   1.000
_cell.angle_alpha   90.00
_cell.angle_beta   90.00
_cell.angle_gamma   90.00
#
_symmetry.space_group_name_H-M   'P 1'
#
loop_
_entity.id
_entity.type
_entity.pdbx_description
1 polymer ?
#
loop_
_entity_poly.entity_id
_entity_poly.type
_entity_poly.pdbx_seq_one_letter_code
_entity_poly.pdbx_strand_id
1 'polypeptide(L)'
;MLSGLLTSFRAQLREAARRDPQHFTRQRDLPFAELIAFLLSGVRGAVQGELDAFFALLARRARLCRVVPASAFSKTRSRLFADVFDPLNRELLRLVDESLTAQPLWQGLRVLAADASKVRLTLLDSEGKRPTVSG
;
A
#
# COMPACT_ATOMS: atom_id res chain seq x y z
N MET A 1 -11.24 -8.85 21.78
CA MET A 1 -10.96 -7.42 22.04
C MET A 1 -10.23 -6.73 20.89
N LEU A 2 -9.15 -7.31 20.33
CA LEU A 2 -8.38 -6.70 19.22
C LEU A 2 -9.19 -6.47 17.92
N SER A 3 -10.15 -7.34 17.57
CA SER A 3 -10.96 -7.17 16.35
C SER A 3 -11.88 -5.94 16.38
N GLY A 4 -12.42 -5.60 17.56
CA GLY A 4 -13.28 -4.42 17.75
C GLY A 4 -12.50 -3.12 17.62
N LEU A 5 -11.28 -3.07 18.19
CA LEU A 5 -10.38 -1.93 18.09
C LEU A 5 -9.98 -1.65 16.63
N LEU A 6 -9.56 -2.68 15.90
CA LEU A 6 -9.16 -2.55 14.50
C LEU A 6 -10.33 -2.15 13.59
N THR A 7 -11.54 -2.62 13.89
CA THR A 7 -12.75 -2.24 13.14
C THR A 7 -13.10 -0.77 13.35
N SER A 8 -13.03 -0.31 14.61
CA SER A 8 -13.26 1.09 14.97
C SER A 8 -12.22 2.01 14.33
N PHE A 9 -10.94 1.67 14.44
CA PHE A 9 -9.86 2.43 13.84
C PHE A 9 -10.01 2.51 12.32
N ARG A 10 -10.33 1.40 11.65
CA ARG A 10 -10.59 1.38 10.20
C ARG A 10 -11.70 2.34 9.80
N ALA A 11 -12.78 2.42 10.60
CA ALA A 11 -13.86 3.36 10.35
C ALA A 11 -13.42 4.81 10.52
N GLN A 12 -12.73 5.14 11.62
CA GLN A 12 -12.19 6.48 11.88
C GLN A 12 -11.20 6.92 10.79
N LEU A 13 -10.30 6.03 10.38
CA LEU A 13 -9.32 6.30 9.33
C LEU A 13 -10.02 6.57 7.99
N ARG A 14 -11.05 5.80 7.65
CA ARG A 14 -11.83 6.04 6.42
C ARG A 14 -12.51 7.41 6.44
N GLU A 15 -13.07 7.80 7.59
CA GLU A 15 -13.74 9.09 7.74
C GLU A 15 -12.77 10.27 7.58
N ALA A 16 -11.61 10.19 8.21
CA ALA A 16 -10.58 11.22 8.08
C ALA A 16 -9.94 11.28 6.67
N ALA A 17 -9.87 10.14 5.98
CA ALA A 17 -9.12 10.02 4.73
C ALA A 17 -9.91 10.33 3.45
N ARG A 18 -11.25 10.29 3.52
CA ARG A 18 -12.09 10.49 2.33
C ARG A 18 -12.33 11.97 2.05
N ARG A 19 -12.25 12.35 0.77
CA ARG A 19 -12.51 13.75 0.35
C ARG A 19 -13.97 14.17 0.38
N ASP A 20 -14.88 13.19 0.31
CA ASP A 20 -16.32 13.42 0.32
C ASP A 20 -16.99 12.34 1.18
N PRO A 21 -17.98 12.70 2.01
CA PRO A 21 -18.75 11.75 2.81
C PRO A 21 -19.45 10.62 2.02
N GLN A 22 -19.64 10.76 0.71
CA GLN A 22 -20.21 9.72 -0.14
C GLN A 22 -19.16 8.71 -0.61
N HIS A 23 -17.88 9.06 -0.58
CA HIS A 23 -16.81 8.16 -0.99
C HIS A 23 -16.62 7.00 0.01
N PHE A 24 -16.29 5.82 -0.53
CA PHE A 24 -16.03 4.59 0.22
C PHE A 24 -17.21 4.06 1.07
N THR A 25 -18.43 4.50 0.76
CA THR A 25 -19.69 3.99 1.34
C THR A 25 -20.14 2.68 0.70
N ARG A 26 -19.76 2.42 -0.56
CA ARG A 26 -20.08 1.20 -1.32
C ARG A 26 -18.82 0.36 -1.59
N GLN A 27 -18.97 -0.96 -1.69
CA GLN A 27 -17.91 -1.93 -1.98
C GLN A 27 -17.98 -2.43 -3.43
N ARG A 28 -17.86 -1.54 -4.42
CA ARG A 28 -18.09 -1.92 -5.83
C ARG A 28 -16.85 -2.33 -6.61
N ASP A 29 -15.84 -1.45 -6.67
CA ASP A 29 -14.67 -1.69 -7.55
C ASP A 29 -13.37 -1.83 -6.75
N LEU A 30 -13.11 -0.90 -5.82
CA LEU A 30 -11.92 -0.94 -4.96
C LEU A 30 -12.27 -0.38 -3.58
N PRO A 31 -12.60 -1.25 -2.61
CA PRO A 31 -12.86 -0.87 -1.22
C PRO A 31 -11.68 -0.14 -0.58
N PHE A 32 -11.97 0.69 0.42
CA PHE A 32 -10.97 1.50 1.13
C PHE A 32 -9.76 0.69 1.63
N ALA A 33 -10.01 -0.47 2.26
CA ALA A 33 -8.93 -1.29 2.81
C ALA A 33 -8.02 -1.87 1.73
N GLU A 34 -8.58 -2.29 0.60
CA GLU A 34 -7.80 -2.81 -0.54
C GLU A 34 -7.00 -1.70 -1.20
N LEU A 35 -7.55 -0.49 -1.33
CA LEU A 35 -6.82 0.69 -1.80
C LEU A 35 -5.62 0.98 -0.90
N ILE A 36 -5.82 1.05 0.42
CA ILE A 36 -4.74 1.33 1.37
C ILE A 36 -3.69 0.21 1.34
N ALA A 37 -4.12 -1.06 1.36
CA ALA A 37 -3.21 -2.20 1.28
C ALA A 37 -2.38 -2.20 -0.02
N PHE A 38 -3.00 -1.88 -1.15
CA PHE A 38 -2.30 -1.74 -2.42
C PHE A 38 -1.32 -0.56 -2.43
N LEU A 39 -1.66 0.56 -1.79
CA LEU A 39 -0.72 1.68 -1.68
C LEU A 39 0.48 1.35 -0.77
N LEU A 40 0.26 0.57 0.29
CA LEU A 40 1.30 0.11 1.21
C LEU A 40 2.20 -0.99 0.61
N SER A 41 1.72 -1.76 -0.38
CA SER A 41 2.54 -2.80 -1.01
C SER A 41 3.74 -2.24 -1.79
N GLY A 42 3.70 -0.95 -2.11
CA GLY A 42 4.77 -0.22 -2.79
C GLY A 42 4.85 -0.60 -4.26
N VAL A 43 4.02 0.04 -5.08
CA VAL A 43 3.96 -0.13 -6.55
C VAL A 43 5.33 0.12 -7.19
N ARG A 44 5.87 -0.87 -7.92
CA ARG A 44 7.26 -0.83 -8.44
C ARG A 44 7.34 -0.78 -9.96
N GLY A 45 6.26 -1.11 -10.65
CA GLY A 45 6.17 -1.11 -12.11
C GLY A 45 4.86 -0.53 -12.64
N ALA A 46 4.40 -1.07 -13.76
CA ALA A 46 3.14 -0.66 -14.37
C ALA A 46 1.97 -0.95 -13.43
N VAL A 47 1.16 0.07 -13.13
CA VAL A 47 0.05 0.01 -12.17
C VAL A 47 -0.88 -1.18 -12.42
N GLN A 48 -1.22 -1.47 -13.68
CA GLN A 48 -2.10 -2.60 -13.99
C GLN A 48 -1.48 -3.95 -13.64
N GLY A 49 -0.19 -4.15 -13.95
CA GLY A 49 0.49 -5.41 -13.62
C GLY A 49 0.62 -5.62 -12.12
N GLU A 50 0.88 -4.54 -11.38
CA GLU A 50 0.94 -4.55 -9.91
C GLU A 50 -0.43 -4.84 -9.28
N LEU A 51 -1.51 -4.27 -9.83
CA LEU A 51 -2.88 -4.60 -9.41
C LEU A 51 -3.19 -6.08 -9.66
N ASP A 52 -2.88 -6.57 -10.86
CA ASP A 52 -3.17 -7.96 -11.24
C ASP A 52 -2.38 -8.96 -10.35
N ALA A 53 -1.14 -8.61 -9.96
CA ALA A 53 -0.32 -9.38 -9.05
C ALA A 53 -0.81 -9.30 -7.60
N PHE A 54 -1.16 -8.11 -7.13
CA PHE A 54 -1.70 -7.89 -5.78
C PHE A 54 -2.98 -8.70 -5.55
N PHE A 55 -3.92 -8.66 -6.49
CA PHE A 55 -5.17 -9.40 -6.37
C PHE A 55 -4.99 -10.91 -6.56
N ALA A 56 -4.02 -11.35 -7.39
CA ALA A 56 -3.65 -12.76 -7.46
C ALA A 56 -3.09 -13.27 -6.11
N LEU A 57 -2.22 -12.48 -5.46
CA LEU A 57 -1.68 -12.80 -4.14
C LEU A 57 -2.78 -12.90 -3.08
N LEU A 58 -3.68 -11.92 -3.03
CA LEU A 58 -4.80 -11.90 -2.09
C LEU A 58 -5.73 -13.11 -2.28
N ALA A 59 -5.95 -13.51 -3.53
CA ALA A 59 -6.74 -14.70 -3.89
C ALA A 59 -5.97 -16.02 -3.78
N ARG A 60 -4.70 -16.01 -3.37
CA ARG A 60 -3.78 -17.16 -3.34
C ARG A 60 -3.70 -17.91 -4.69
N ARG A 61 -3.69 -17.16 -5.79
CA ARG A 61 -3.61 -17.69 -7.15
C ARG A 61 -2.18 -17.54 -7.69
N ALA A 62 -1.72 -18.57 -8.40
CA ALA A 62 -0.42 -18.55 -9.08
C ALA A 62 -0.43 -17.72 -10.38
N ARG A 63 -1.61 -17.42 -10.92
CA ARG A 63 -1.79 -16.63 -12.15
C ARG A 63 -2.30 -15.24 -11.83
N LEU A 64 -1.79 -14.25 -12.57
CA LEU A 64 -2.27 -12.86 -12.53
C LEU A 64 -3.79 -12.82 -12.75
N CYS A 65 -4.47 -11.96 -11.98
CA CYS A 65 -5.92 -11.86 -12.03
C CYS A 65 -6.34 -10.40 -12.12
N ARG A 66 -6.96 -10.03 -13.24
CA ARG A 66 -7.53 -8.69 -13.40
C ARG A 66 -8.85 -8.57 -12.66
N VAL A 67 -8.78 -7.98 -11.47
CA VAL A 67 -9.95 -7.66 -10.64
C VAL A 67 -10.35 -6.19 -10.81
N VAL A 68 -9.37 -5.28 -10.85
CA VAL A 68 -9.60 -3.83 -10.92
C VAL A 68 -8.75 -3.22 -12.04
N PRO A 69 -9.33 -2.42 -12.96
CA PRO A 69 -8.55 -1.72 -13.96
C PRO A 69 -7.79 -0.53 -13.35
N ALA A 70 -6.64 -0.18 -13.93
CA ALA A 70 -5.81 0.93 -13.48
C ALA A 70 -6.56 2.28 -13.48
N SER A 71 -7.52 2.47 -14.39
CA SER A 71 -8.39 3.67 -14.41
C SER A 71 -9.31 3.75 -13.18
N ALA A 72 -9.86 2.62 -12.73
CA ALA A 72 -10.66 2.56 -11.51
C ALA A 72 -9.80 2.82 -10.26
N PHE A 73 -8.57 2.30 -10.24
CA PHE A 73 -7.59 2.65 -9.20
C PHE A 73 -7.32 4.16 -9.18
N SER A 74 -6.94 4.77 -10.31
CA SER A 74 -6.65 6.20 -10.37
C SER A 74 -7.84 7.06 -9.93
N LYS A 75 -9.06 6.71 -10.35
CA LYS A 75 -10.30 7.37 -9.93
C LYS A 75 -10.58 7.20 -8.44
N THR A 76 -10.25 6.05 -7.86
CA THR A 76 -10.47 5.81 -6.43
C THR A 76 -9.39 6.49 -5.59
N ARG A 77 -8.14 6.50 -6.05
CA ARG A 77 -7.01 7.18 -5.41
C ARG A 77 -7.20 8.69 -5.33
N SER A 78 -7.85 9.32 -6.30
CA SER A 78 -8.15 10.76 -6.28
C SER A 78 -9.20 11.16 -5.24
N ARG A 79 -9.97 10.19 -4.72
CA ARG A 79 -10.99 10.39 -3.65
C ARG A 79 -10.41 10.31 -2.25
N LEU A 80 -9.11 10.05 -2.14
CA LEU A 80 -8.36 9.87 -0.90
C LEU A 80 -7.46 11.10 -0.67
N PHE A 81 -7.41 11.61 0.56
CA PHE A 81 -6.41 12.60 0.94
C PHE A 81 -5.01 11.95 1.01
N ALA A 82 -3.98 12.75 0.73
CA ALA A 82 -2.59 12.24 0.70
C ALA A 82 -2.02 12.01 2.11
N ASP A 83 -2.54 12.73 3.10
CA ASP A 83 -2.16 12.71 4.52
C ASP A 83 -2.76 11.52 5.29
N VAL A 84 -3.56 10.65 4.65
CA VAL A 84 -4.12 9.43 5.26
C VAL A 84 -3.05 8.56 5.93
N PHE A 85 -1.82 8.61 5.43
CA PHE A 85 -0.72 7.82 5.95
C PHE A 85 -0.21 8.32 7.30
N ASP A 86 -0.46 9.57 7.69
CA ASP A 86 -0.03 10.12 8.97
C ASP A 86 -0.76 9.48 10.17
N PRO A 87 -2.10 9.50 10.23
CA PRO A 87 -2.83 8.80 11.30
C PRO A 87 -2.65 7.29 11.22
N LEU A 88 -2.52 6.73 10.00
CA LEU A 88 -2.24 5.30 9.83
C LEU A 88 -0.88 4.92 10.42
N ASN A 89 0.18 5.67 10.10
CA ASN A 89 1.53 5.41 10.60
C ASN A 89 1.60 5.55 12.12
N ARG A 90 0.95 6.58 12.69
CA ARG A 90 0.85 6.74 14.15
C ARG A 90 0.23 5.51 14.81
N GLU A 91 -0.88 5.00 14.28
CA GLU A 91 -1.53 3.82 14.86
C GLU A 91 -0.70 2.55 14.69
N LEU A 92 -0.06 2.36 13.54
CA LEU A 92 0.83 1.22 13.32
C LEU A 92 2.02 1.24 14.30
N LEU A 93 2.63 2.41 14.52
CA LEU A 93 3.70 2.55 15.49
C LEU A 93 3.21 2.29 16.92
N ARG A 94 2.03 2.80 17.29
CA ARG A 94 1.40 2.53 18.59
C ARG A 94 1.23 1.02 18.83
N LEU A 95 0.71 0.29 17.83
CA LEU A 95 0.55 -1.17 17.92
C LEU A 95 1.88 -1.91 18.05
N VAL A 96 2.93 -1.42 17.39
CA VAL A 96 4.28 -1.98 17.51
C VAL A 96 4.85 -1.73 18.90
N ASP A 97 4.65 -0.54 19.47
CA ASP A 97 5.13 -0.20 20.81
C ASP A 97 4.39 -0.98 21.90
N GLU A 98 3.08 -1.24 21.72
CA GLU A 98 2.31 -2.11 22.63
C GLU A 98 2.73 -3.59 22.56
N SER A 99 3.13 -4.06 21.37
CA SER A 99 3.46 -5.48 21.16
C SER A 99 4.91 -5.82 21.49
N LEU A 100 5.83 -4.85 21.42
CA LEU A 100 7.25 -5.04 21.69
C LEU A 100 7.62 -4.38 23.02
N THR A 101 7.54 -5.15 24.11
CA THR A 101 7.68 -4.70 25.49
C THR A 101 9.07 -4.19 25.89
N ALA A 102 10.12 -4.41 25.09
CA ALA A 102 11.49 -4.02 25.42
C ALA A 102 12.30 -3.66 24.16
N GLN A 103 11.96 -2.55 23.52
CA GLN A 103 12.77 -2.04 22.40
C GLN A 103 13.96 -1.21 22.90
N PRO A 104 15.18 -1.47 22.41
CA PRO A 104 16.33 -0.64 22.76
C PRO A 104 16.15 0.77 22.17
N LEU A 105 16.27 1.79 23.03
CA LEU A 105 16.23 3.19 22.65
C LEU A 105 17.65 3.76 22.64
N TRP A 106 17.96 4.57 21.63
CA TRP A 106 19.19 5.34 21.58
C TRP A 106 18.88 6.79 21.95
N GLN A 107 19.46 7.28 23.05
CA GLN A 107 19.16 8.62 23.59
C GLN A 107 17.64 8.87 23.81
N GLY A 108 16.91 7.83 24.22
CA GLY A 108 15.45 7.90 24.40
C GLY A 108 14.64 7.87 23.10
N LEU A 109 15.28 7.75 21.94
CA LEU A 109 14.65 7.68 20.63
C LEU A 109 14.72 6.27 20.06
N ARG A 110 13.64 5.87 19.38
CA ARG A 110 13.63 4.67 18.55
C ARG A 110 14.29 5.00 17.21
N VAL A 111 15.58 4.71 17.11
CA VAL A 111 16.34 4.94 15.88
C VAL A 111 16.12 3.76 14.93
N LEU A 112 15.56 4.05 13.76
CA LEU A 112 15.33 3.08 12.70
C LEU A 112 16.12 3.50 11.46
N ALA A 113 16.96 2.60 10.96
CA ALA A 113 17.56 2.74 9.64
C ALA A 113 16.65 2.03 8.64
N ALA A 114 15.97 2.81 7.78
CA ALA A 114 15.20 2.28 6.67
C ALA A 114 15.91 2.63 5.36
N ASP A 115 16.33 1.62 4.60
CA ASP A 115 16.83 1.78 3.25
C ASP A 115 15.80 1.25 2.24
N ALA A 116 15.45 2.10 1.27
CA ALA A 116 14.54 1.77 0.17
C ALA A 116 15.28 1.78 -1.19
N SER A 117 16.58 1.52 -1.18
CA SER A 117 17.40 1.47 -2.39
C SER A 117 16.96 0.33 -3.30
N LYS A 118 16.72 0.67 -4.57
CA LYS A 118 16.48 -0.31 -5.65
C LYS A 118 17.70 -0.34 -6.54
N VAL A 119 18.42 -1.45 -6.52
CA VAL A 119 19.40 -1.75 -7.57
C VAL A 119 18.62 -2.18 -8.81
N ARG A 120 18.59 -1.30 -9.82
CA ARG A 120 18.09 -1.66 -11.15
C ARG A 120 19.28 -2.04 -12.00
N LEU A 121 19.62 -3.34 -12.01
CA LEU A 121 20.57 -3.91 -12.96
C LEU A 121 19.92 -3.82 -14.34
N THR A 122 20.19 -2.74 -15.07
CA THR A 122 19.93 -2.72 -16.50
C THR A 122 20.88 -3.73 -17.14
N LEU A 123 20.32 -4.81 -17.69
CA LEU A 123 20.99 -5.57 -18.75
C LEU A 123 21.09 -4.62 -19.94
N LEU A 124 22.12 -3.80 -19.94
CA LEU A 124 22.55 -3.07 -21.12
C LEU A 124 23.30 -4.07 -22.00
N ASP A 125 23.11 -3.97 -23.31
CA ASP A 125 24.03 -4.62 -24.22
C ASP A 125 25.44 -4.01 -24.08
N SER A 126 26.43 -4.58 -24.77
CA SER A 126 27.81 -4.06 -24.78
C SER A 126 27.93 -2.61 -25.27
N GLU A 127 26.87 -2.04 -25.85
CA GLU A 127 26.79 -0.65 -26.32
C GLU A 127 26.04 0.28 -25.35
N GLY A 128 25.62 -0.20 -24.18
CA GLY A 128 24.90 0.62 -23.21
C GLY A 128 23.44 0.87 -23.59
N LYS A 129 22.88 0.12 -24.55
CA LYS A 129 21.48 0.26 -24.99
C LYS A 129 20.59 -0.81 -24.37
N ARG A 130 19.29 -0.48 -24.30
CA ARG A 130 18.27 -1.44 -23.84
C ARG A 130 18.03 -2.44 -24.97
N PRO A 131 18.10 -3.76 -24.74
CA PRO A 131 17.72 -4.72 -25.75
C PRO A 131 16.24 -4.49 -26.10
N THR A 132 15.97 -4.14 -27.35
CA THR A 132 14.62 -4.08 -27.90
C THR A 132 14.07 -5.49 -27.91
N VAL A 133 13.11 -5.75 -27.02
CA VAL A 133 12.32 -6.98 -27.04
C VAL A 133 11.39 -6.89 -28.24
N SER A 134 11.81 -7.45 -29.38
CA SER A 134 10.90 -7.83 -30.46
C SER A 134 10.09 -9.03 -29.98
N GLY A 135 8.77 -8.97 -30.18
CA GLY A 135 7.77 -9.85 -29.57
C GLY A 135 7.81 -11.31 -30.00
#